data_AF-A0AAN1GVR2-F1
#
_entry.id   AF-A0AAN1GVR2-F1
#
_cell.length_a   1.000
_cell.length_b   1.000
_cell.length_c   1.000
_cell.angle_alpha   90.00
_cell.angle_beta   90.00
_cell.angle_gamma   90.00
#
_symmetry.space_group_name_H-M   'P 1'
#
loop_
_entity.id
_entity.type
_entity.pdbx_description
1 polymer ?
#
loop_
_entity_poly.entity_id
_entity_poly.type
_entity_poly.pdbx_seq_one_letter_code
_entity_poly.pdbx_strand_id
1 'polypeptide(L)'
;MIQSPCFKALTRPVSFMGLPFTYVVLLGLIVFGGFIGTLSFVYLGLSAVFGYIALRALAAYDPRILDVAFLTLRKTPVPPSYFKGKGIIYRA
;
A
#
# COMPACT_ATOMS: atom_id res chain seq x y z
N MET A 1 29.16 -3.30 5.12
CA MET A 1 28.21 -2.22 4.80
C MET A 1 27.99 -2.20 3.30
N ILE A 2 26.85 -2.68 2.81
CA ILE A 2 26.51 -2.58 1.39
C ILE A 2 26.01 -1.15 1.17
N GLN A 3 26.87 -0.26 0.66
CA GLN A 3 26.45 1.09 0.29
C GLN A 3 25.46 1.00 -0.87
N SER A 4 24.24 1.48 -0.66
CA SER A 4 23.31 1.68 -1.77
C SER A 4 23.81 2.83 -2.63
N PRO A 5 23.80 2.72 -3.97
CA PRO A 5 24.27 3.78 -4.85
C PRO A 5 23.45 5.05 -4.63
N CYS A 6 24.10 6.21 -4.52
CA CYS A 6 23.48 7.52 -4.27
C CYS A 6 22.29 7.80 -5.22
N PHE A 7 22.41 7.36 -6.47
CA PHE A 7 21.34 7.48 -7.46
C PHE A 7 20.03 6.77 -7.07
N LYS A 8 20.11 5.60 -6.44
CA LYS A 8 18.92 4.85 -5.99
C LYS A 8 18.16 5.62 -4.90
N ALA A 9 18.87 6.37 -4.06
CA ALA A 9 18.25 7.21 -3.04
C ALA A 9 17.49 8.39 -3.65
N LEU A 10 18.02 9.01 -4.71
CA LEU A 10 17.40 10.13 -5.44
C LEU A 10 16.11 9.73 -6.17
N THR A 11 15.99 8.47 -6.61
CA THR A 11 14.80 7.95 -7.30
C THR A 11 13.74 7.37 -6.37
N ARG A 12 14.03 7.26 -5.06
CA ARG A 12 13.08 6.71 -4.10
C ARG A 12 11.93 7.72 -3.89
N PRO A 13 10.67 7.26 -3.83
CA PRO A 13 9.57 8.15 -3.47
C PRO A 13 9.80 8.79 -2.11
N VAL A 14 9.28 10.01 -1.93
CA VAL A 14 9.34 10.73 -0.66
C VAL A 14 8.79 9.85 0.47
N SER A 15 9.56 9.73 1.54
CA SER A 15 9.24 8.87 2.66
C SER A 15 9.20 9.63 3.97
N PHE A 16 8.20 9.36 4.80
CA PHE A 16 8.05 9.88 6.15
C PHE A 16 8.17 8.72 7.15
N MET A 17 9.05 8.85 8.15
CA MET A 17 9.41 7.78 9.10
C MET A 17 9.74 6.43 8.43
N GLY A 18 10.33 6.50 7.21
CA GLY A 18 10.72 5.33 6.44
C GLY A 18 9.60 4.65 5.63
N LEU A 19 8.39 5.20 5.64
CA LEU A 19 7.28 4.76 4.81
C LEU A 19 7.04 5.75 3.66
N PRO A 20 6.77 5.29 2.43
CA PRO A 20 6.27 6.15 1.36
C PRO A 20 5.00 6.89 1.83
N PHE A 21 4.79 8.12 1.37
CA PHE A 21 3.65 8.94 1.82
C PHE A 21 2.29 8.24 1.62
N THR A 22 2.12 7.53 0.51
CA THR A 22 0.91 6.74 0.23
C THR A 22 0.62 5.69 1.31
N TYR A 23 1.65 5.11 1.92
CA TYR A 23 1.52 4.07 2.94
C TYR A 23 1.15 4.71 4.27
N VAL A 24 1.68 5.91 4.57
CA VAL A 24 1.33 6.67 5.77
C VAL A 24 -0.15 7.07 5.74
N VAL A 25 -0.65 7.53 4.58
CA VAL A 25 -2.08 7.84 4.39
C VAL A 25 -2.93 6.59 4.61
N LEU A 26 -2.53 5.46 4.03
CA LEU A 26 -3.26 4.19 4.15
C LEU A 26 -3.26 3.67 5.60
N LEU A 27 -2.12 3.77 6.30
CA LEU A 27 -2.02 3.46 7.73
C LEU A 27 -2.96 4.33 8.55
N GLY A 28 -2.94 5.65 8.32
CA GLY A 28 -3.82 6.59 9.01
C GLY A 28 -5.30 6.27 8.76
N LEU A 29 -5.67 5.96 7.53
CA LEU A 29 -7.05 5.61 7.18
C LEU A 29 -7.52 4.32 7.89
N ILE A 30 -6.68 3.29 7.96
CA ILE A 30 -7.03 2.04 8.67
C ILE A 30 -7.10 2.28 10.17
N VAL A 31 -6.08 2.92 10.75
CA VAL A 31 -5.97 3.12 12.20
C VAL A 31 -7.06 4.05 12.71
N PHE A 32 -7.17 5.25 12.15
CA PHE A 32 -8.18 6.22 12.57
C PHE A 32 -9.58 5.83 12.10
N GLY A 33 -9.74 5.32 10.88
CA GLY A 33 -11.04 4.87 10.39
C GLY A 33 -11.60 3.71 11.21
N GLY A 34 -10.76 2.71 11.50
CA GLY A 34 -11.17 1.60 12.35
C GLY A 34 -11.35 2.00 13.82
N PHE A 35 -10.57 2.94 14.34
CA PHE A 35 -10.80 3.52 15.67
C PHE A 35 -12.13 4.27 15.74
N ILE A 36 -12.48 5.08 14.75
CA ILE A 36 -13.77 5.78 14.72
C ILE A 36 -14.93 4.78 14.69
N GLY A 37 -14.79 3.69 13.94
CA GLY A 37 -15.83 2.66 13.86
C GLY A 37 -15.99 1.80 15.11
N THR A 38 -14.91 1.57 15.87
CA THR A 38 -14.91 0.68 17.05
C THR A 38 -14.85 1.41 18.39
N LEU A 39 -14.41 2.67 18.40
CA LEU A 39 -14.05 3.48 19.57
C LEU A 39 -13.08 2.80 20.55
N SER A 40 -12.34 1.80 20.08
CA SER A 40 -11.47 0.97 20.92
C SER A 40 -10.03 1.45 20.88
N PHE A 41 -9.52 1.91 22.02
CA PHE A 41 -8.10 2.27 22.15
C PHE A 41 -7.16 1.06 21.96
N VAL A 42 -7.64 -0.14 22.27
CA VAL A 42 -6.90 -1.38 22.00
C VAL A 42 -6.76 -1.58 20.50
N TYR A 43 -7.84 -1.40 19.73
CA TYR A 43 -7.79 -1.43 18.28
C TYR A 43 -6.80 -0.38 17.74
N LEU A 44 -6.87 0.86 18.24
CA LEU A 44 -5.99 1.95 17.83
C LEU A 44 -4.51 1.58 18.01
N GLY A 45 -4.13 1.09 19.19
CA GLY A 45 -2.75 0.71 19.49
C GLY A 45 -2.26 -0.47 18.64
N LEU A 46 -3.05 -1.56 18.58
CA LEU A 46 -2.66 -2.76 17.84
C LEU A 46 -2.60 -2.50 16.33
N SER A 47 -3.61 -1.83 15.77
CA SER A 47 -3.63 -1.51 14.33
C SER A 47 -2.48 -0.59 13.93
N ALA A 48 -2.11 0.39 14.77
CA ALA A 48 -0.98 1.27 14.50
C ALA A 48 0.34 0.48 14.47
N VAL A 49 0.59 -0.38 15.46
CA VAL A 49 1.83 -1.15 15.56
C VAL A 49 1.92 -2.20 14.45
N PHE A 50 0.92 -3.06 14.33
CA PHE A 50 0.94 -4.13 13.32
C PHE A 50 0.86 -3.58 11.90
N GLY A 51 0.05 -2.54 11.67
CA GLY A 51 -0.05 -1.86 10.38
C GLY A 51 1.28 -1.22 9.98
N TYR A 52 1.95 -0.53 10.91
CA TYR A 52 3.27 0.06 10.64
C TYR A 52 4.30 -1.02 10.28
N ILE A 53 4.40 -2.10 11.06
CA ILE A 53 5.35 -3.18 10.81
C ILE A 53 5.10 -3.83 9.43
N ALA A 54 3.84 -4.14 9.12
CA ALA A 54 3.47 -4.75 7.85
C ALA A 54 3.83 -3.84 6.65
N LEU A 55 3.46 -2.56 6.72
CA LEU A 55 3.78 -1.60 5.66
C LEU A 55 5.27 -1.32 5.56
N ARG A 56 6.01 -1.36 6.68
CA ARG A 56 7.46 -1.19 6.70
C ARG A 56 8.16 -2.37 6.03
N ALA A 57 7.70 -3.60 6.29
CA ALA A 57 8.18 -4.79 5.60
C ALA A 57 7.89 -4.71 4.09
N LEU A 58 6.69 -4.27 3.72
CA LEU A 58 6.31 -4.09 2.32
C LEU A 58 7.18 -3.04 1.62
N ALA A 59 7.41 -1.89 2.26
CA ALA A 59 8.26 -0.82 1.73
C ALA A 59 9.75 -1.18 1.68
N ALA A 60 10.19 -2.18 2.45
CA ALA A 60 11.53 -2.75 2.37
C ALA A 60 11.67 -3.70 1.18
N TYR A 61 10.60 -4.40 0.81
CA TYR A 61 10.53 -5.22 -0.41
C TYR A 61 10.47 -4.35 -1.67
N ASP A 62 9.43 -3.52 -1.79
CA ASP A 62 9.28 -2.54 -2.88
C ASP A 62 8.47 -1.32 -2.40
N PRO A 63 9.07 -0.11 -2.34
CA PRO A 63 8.37 1.09 -1.90
C PRO A 63 7.25 1.54 -2.85
N ARG A 64 7.21 1.09 -4.11
CA ARG A 64 6.24 1.52 -5.13
C ARG A 64 5.12 0.51 -5.38
N ILE A 65 5.05 -0.59 -4.62
CA ILE A 65 4.14 -1.70 -4.94
C ILE A 65 2.67 -1.27 -5.00
N LEU A 66 2.24 -0.40 -4.08
CA LEU A 66 0.88 0.14 -4.09
C LEU A 66 0.62 1.05 -5.29
N ASP A 67 1.59 1.89 -5.67
CA ASP A 67 1.44 2.77 -6.83
C ASP A 67 1.30 1.95 -8.11
N VAL A 68 2.07 0.87 -8.25
CA VAL A 68 1.95 -0.09 -9.36
C VAL A 68 0.59 -0.78 -9.34
N ALA A 69 0.11 -1.22 -8.17
CA ALA A 69 -1.21 -1.85 -8.03
C ALA A 69 -2.34 -0.88 -8.43
N PHE A 70 -2.32 0.36 -7.95
CA PHE A 70 -3.33 1.35 -8.32
C PHE A 70 -3.22 1.77 -9.80
N LEU A 71 -2.01 1.91 -10.32
CA LEU A 71 -1.79 2.26 -11.71
C LEU A 71 -2.29 1.16 -12.66
N THR A 72 -1.98 -0.10 -12.35
CA THR A 72 -2.47 -1.25 -13.12
C THR A 72 -3.99 -1.31 -13.09
N LEU A 73 -4.62 -1.22 -11.91
CA LEU A 73 -6.09 -1.18 -11.80
C LEU A 73 -6.72 -0.03 -12.60
N ARG A 74 -6.06 1.13 -12.67
CA ARG A 74 -6.57 2.31 -13.39
C ARG A 74 -6.35 2.22 -14.90
N LYS A 75 -5.25 1.61 -15.35
CA LYS A 75 -4.90 1.49 -16.77
C LYS A 75 -5.51 0.26 -17.43
N THR A 76 -5.68 -0.82 -16.67
CA THR A 76 -6.30 -2.07 -17.11
C THR A 76 -7.46 -2.39 -16.15
N PRO A 77 -8.60 -1.69 -16.29
CA PRO A 77 -9.76 -1.94 -15.44
C PRO A 77 -10.25 -3.37 -15.66
N VAL A 78 -10.50 -4.08 -14.55
CA VAL A 78 -10.97 -5.47 -14.59
C VAL A 78 -12.41 -5.49 -15.11
N PRO A 79 -12.72 -6.19 -16.21
CA PRO A 79 -14.07 -6.19 -16.75
C PRO A 79 -15.05 -6.85 -15.76
N PRO A 80 -16.32 -6.42 -15.70
CA PRO A 80 -17.32 -7.01 -14.80
C PRO A 80 -17.51 -8.53 -15.00
N SER A 81 -17.15 -9.07 -16.16
CA SER A 81 -17.15 -10.51 -16.45
C SER A 81 -16.17 -11.29 -15.59
N TYR A 82 -15.07 -10.66 -15.16
CA TYR A 82 -14.05 -11.26 -14.30
C TYR A 82 -14.65 -11.66 -12.95
N PHE A 83 -15.44 -10.77 -12.34
CA PHE A 83 -16.13 -11.04 -11.06
C PHE A 83 -17.30 -12.02 -11.19
N LYS A 84 -17.79 -12.27 -12.42
CA LYS A 84 -18.87 -13.22 -12.69
C LYS A 84 -18.36 -14.63 -13.05
N GLY A 85 -17.05 -14.88 -12.94
CA GLY A 85 -16.43 -16.15 -13.32
C GLY A 85 -16.48 -16.45 -14.82
N LYS A 86 -16.83 -15.46 -15.66
CA LYS A 86 -17.00 -15.63 -17.11
C LYS A 86 -15.67 -15.50 -17.89
N GLY A 87 -14.55 -15.40 -17.18
CA GLY A 87 -13.23 -15.20 -17.76
C GLY A 87 -13.04 -13.84 -18.45
N ILE A 88 -11.85 -13.65 -19.00
CA ILE A 88 -11.53 -12.52 -19.90
C ILE A 88 -11.85 -12.99 -21.32
N ILE A 89 -12.92 -12.48 -21.90
CA ILE A 89 -13.24 -12.74 -23.31
C ILE A 89 -12.42 -11.74 -24.14
N TYR A 90 -11.27 -12.18 -24.65
CA TYR A 90 -10.52 -11.41 -25.64
C TYR A 90 -11.31 -11.44 -26.96
N ARG A 91 -11.89 -10.30 -27.35
CA ARG A 91 -12.40 -10.10 -28.71
C ARG A 91 -11.26 -9.51 -29.52
N ALA A 92 -10.82 -10.25 -30.54
CA ALA A 92 -9.88 -9.79 -31.55
C ALA A 92 -10.52 -8.72 -32.44
#